data_AF-A0A1G0Z0E5-F1
#
_entry.id   AF-A0A1G0Z0E5-F1
#
_cell.length_a   1.000
_cell.length_b   1.000
_cell.length_c   1.000
_cell.angle_alpha   90.00
_cell.angle_beta   90.00
_cell.angle_gamma   90.00
#
_symmetry.space_group_name_H-M   'P 1'
#
loop_
_entity.id
_entity.type
_entity.pdbx_description
1 polymer ?
#
loop_
_entity_poly.entity_id
_entity_poly.type
_entity_poly.pdbx_seq_one_letter_code
_entity_poly.pdbx_strand_id
1 'polypeptide(L)'
;MRETIHHDESAISFYRNSIHKKDNAIIAMARDHIQKFIMLISVSENGIIGKFSGEQIGDDGVYAKKCPLNANNAEVLRELFPWTAPVSLRNRKTTIGCGDRLGLASPGHIAAVKEYDVTPVLAQQSMRELTLTGRTYRNVVDDAAFLVYQCGYKDGYGADGDHLKKISDIDVALSAGMPMITLDLSEVMLAAAGDWSDSEIETAFNSLPQDVISRIKKTYFDKTFDIGALTIKIDVPTAKRCAVMYVKAMDFAAEVHEHLKEKRGKEFDLEISIDETTSPTLPEHHLFIVKELLYRKVVFTSLAPRFIGEFQKGIDYIGNLNEFSKQFAVHAEIAKACGNYKVSIHSGSDKFMVFPTIGKMTDMRLHLKTAGTSWLEAVRVIAEKDPVLYRVMHTCALNHLDEVIKLYHITSDMSKIPAIDSLYDEDLPKLMEMNEARQLLHITYGPILRDPAIRPLFFAALHAHEKYYYEKLKYHFEKHLSLLGAIKK
;
A
#
# COMPACT_ATOMS: atom_id res chain seq x y z
N MET A 1 14.96 -22.97 26.53
CA MET A 1 16.32 -23.43 26.90
C MET A 1 16.91 -24.15 25.69
N ARG A 2 17.85 -23.52 24.99
CA ARG A 2 18.69 -24.15 23.95
C ARG A 2 20.10 -23.65 24.22
N GLU A 3 21.01 -24.58 24.49
CA GLU A 3 22.44 -24.33 24.55
C GLU A 3 22.91 -23.92 23.16
N THR A 4 23.41 -22.69 23.09
CA THR A 4 24.20 -22.17 21.98
C THR A 4 25.56 -22.85 22.00
N ILE A 5 25.86 -23.65 20.98
CA ILE A 5 27.24 -24.03 20.67
C ILE A 5 27.87 -22.78 20.05
N HIS A 6 28.80 -22.16 20.78
CA HIS A 6 29.45 -20.89 20.46
C HIS A 6 30.45 -20.99 19.29
N HIS A 7 30.40 -19.99 18.40
CA HIS A 7 31.56 -19.14 18.08
C HIS A 7 31.04 -17.77 17.61
N ASP A 8 31.37 -16.72 18.36
CA ASP A 8 30.99 -15.32 18.08
C ASP A 8 31.60 -14.83 16.74
N GLU A 9 30.85 -13.95 16.06
CA GLU A 9 31.06 -13.29 14.76
C GLU A 9 30.56 -13.98 13.46
N SER A 10 30.28 -15.30 13.43
CA SER A 10 29.87 -15.99 12.18
C SER A 10 28.59 -16.84 12.28
N ALA A 11 27.82 -16.71 13.35
CA ALA A 11 26.65 -17.57 13.59
C ALA A 11 25.56 -17.38 12.50
N ILE A 12 25.46 -18.35 11.59
CA ILE A 12 24.34 -18.46 10.66
C ILE A 12 23.11 -18.95 11.43
N SER A 13 22.00 -18.24 11.29
CA SER A 13 20.71 -18.65 11.83
C SER A 13 19.67 -18.84 10.73
N PHE A 14 18.79 -19.82 10.90
CA PHE A 14 17.79 -20.19 9.90
C PHE A 14 16.39 -19.74 10.34
N TYR A 15 15.59 -19.25 9.39
CA TYR A 15 14.18 -18.99 9.64
C TYR A 15 13.41 -20.31 9.53
N ARG A 16 12.97 -20.84 10.67
CA ARG A 16 12.37 -22.18 10.77
C ARG A 16 11.25 -22.44 9.75
N ASN A 17 10.38 -21.47 9.50
CA ASN A 17 9.22 -21.64 8.63
C ASN A 17 9.57 -21.62 7.13
N SER A 18 10.81 -21.30 6.78
CA SER A 18 11.30 -21.23 5.41
C SER A 18 12.02 -22.49 4.95
N ILE A 19 12.18 -23.49 5.83
CA ILE A 19 12.89 -24.73 5.52
C ILE A 19 11.95 -25.64 4.73
N HIS A 20 12.22 -25.80 3.44
CA HIS A 20 11.44 -26.63 2.55
C HIS A 20 12.33 -27.63 1.80
N LYS A 21 11.91 -28.90 1.78
CA LYS A 21 12.47 -29.90 0.88
C LYS A 21 11.74 -29.81 -0.47
N LYS A 22 12.50 -29.68 -1.56
CA LYS A 22 11.99 -29.74 -2.93
C LYS A 22 12.92 -30.66 -3.72
N ASP A 23 12.36 -31.73 -4.27
CA ASP A 23 13.10 -32.82 -4.90
C ASP A 23 14.25 -33.31 -4.00
N ASN A 24 15.49 -33.17 -4.47
CA ASN A 24 16.69 -33.58 -3.79
C ASN A 24 17.43 -32.44 -3.07
N ALA A 25 16.78 -31.28 -2.89
CA ALA A 25 17.35 -30.11 -2.25
C ALA A 25 16.54 -29.65 -1.03
N ILE A 26 17.23 -29.09 -0.04
CA ILE A 26 16.67 -28.30 1.05
C ILE A 26 16.97 -26.84 0.75
N ILE A 27 15.93 -26.02 0.76
CA ILE A 27 16.00 -24.58 0.53
C ILE A 27 15.49 -23.91 1.79
N ALA A 28 16.29 -23.01 2.36
CA ALA A 28 15.93 -22.28 3.56
C ALA A 28 16.40 -20.83 3.46
N MET A 29 15.62 -19.90 4.00
CA MET A 29 16.17 -18.60 4.31
C MET A 29 17.00 -18.67 5.59
N ALA A 30 18.12 -17.96 5.55
CA ALA A 30 19.04 -17.81 6.66
C ALA A 30 19.53 -16.36 6.75
N ARG A 31 20.20 -16.04 7.84
CA ARG A 31 20.90 -14.77 8.04
C ARG A 31 22.20 -14.97 8.78
N ASP A 32 23.13 -14.05 8.56
CA ASP A 32 24.30 -13.81 9.39
C ASP A 32 24.18 -12.43 10.06
N HIS A 33 25.28 -11.90 10.59
CA HIS A 33 25.32 -10.59 11.24
C HIS A 33 25.21 -9.41 10.25
N ILE A 34 25.38 -9.65 8.93
CA ILE A 34 25.38 -8.61 7.89
C ILE A 34 24.08 -8.62 7.09
N GLN A 35 23.61 -9.81 6.69
CA GLN A 35 22.55 -9.91 5.68
C GLN A 35 21.72 -11.20 5.79
N LYS A 36 20.63 -11.21 5.03
CA LYS A 36 19.81 -12.40 4.76
C LYS A 36 20.19 -13.03 3.43
N PHE A 37 20.01 -14.33 3.30
CA PHE A 37 20.30 -15.09 2.09
C PHE A 37 19.46 -16.38 2.04
N ILE A 38 19.41 -17.00 0.87
CA ILE A 38 18.92 -18.37 0.73
C ILE A 38 20.11 -19.32 0.90
N MET A 39 19.99 -20.25 1.84
CA MET A 39 20.85 -21.42 1.95
C MET A 39 20.19 -22.57 1.21
N LEU A 40 20.92 -23.14 0.26
CA LEU A 40 20.48 -24.30 -0.50
C LEU A 40 21.47 -25.44 -0.30
N ILE A 41 20.98 -26.63 0.03
CA ILE A 41 21.79 -27.84 0.20
C ILE A 41 21.17 -28.94 -0.67
N SER A 42 21.97 -29.59 -1.51
CA SER A 42 21.55 -30.61 -2.48
C SER A 42 22.44 -31.85 -2.38
N VAL A 43 21.93 -32.99 -2.82
CA VAL A 43 22.70 -34.25 -2.93
C VAL A 43 23.47 -34.36 -4.26
N SER A 44 23.23 -33.45 -5.20
CA SER A 44 23.91 -33.38 -6.51
C SER A 44 24.12 -31.94 -6.96
N GLU A 45 25.16 -31.70 -7.77
CA GLU A 45 25.42 -30.41 -8.44
C GLU A 45 24.40 -30.09 -9.54
N ASN A 46 23.79 -31.14 -10.11
CA ASN A 46 22.72 -31.02 -11.08
C ASN A 46 21.36 -30.82 -10.39
N GLY A 47 20.46 -30.08 -11.03
CA GLY A 47 19.07 -29.88 -10.57
C GLY A 47 18.80 -28.48 -10.02
N ILE A 48 17.99 -28.38 -8.97
CA ILE A 48 17.50 -27.10 -8.45
C ILE A 48 18.64 -26.16 -8.02
N ILE A 49 19.73 -26.69 -7.46
CA ILE A 49 20.89 -25.88 -7.05
C ILE A 49 21.49 -25.08 -8.21
N GLY A 50 21.42 -25.59 -9.44
CA GLY A 50 21.91 -24.92 -10.65
C GLY A 50 21.03 -23.74 -11.09
N LYS A 51 19.76 -23.69 -10.68
CA LYS A 51 18.85 -22.56 -10.99
C LYS A 51 19.18 -21.32 -10.16
N PHE A 52 19.68 -21.49 -8.94
CA PHE A 52 20.03 -20.38 -8.07
C PHE A 52 21.43 -19.83 -8.36
N SER A 53 21.55 -18.50 -8.37
CA SER A 53 22.83 -17.79 -8.37
C SER A 53 23.35 -17.63 -6.94
N GLY A 54 24.66 -17.81 -6.71
CA GLY A 54 25.24 -17.72 -5.37
C GLY A 54 26.62 -18.35 -5.27
N GLU A 55 27.25 -18.16 -4.12
CA GLU A 55 28.55 -18.72 -3.77
C GLU A 55 28.40 -20.19 -3.35
N GLN A 56 29.17 -21.09 -3.96
CA GLN A 56 29.26 -22.48 -3.49
C GLN A 56 29.97 -22.50 -2.13
N ILE A 57 29.43 -23.26 -1.19
CA ILE A 57 29.96 -23.40 0.17
C ILE A 57 29.92 -24.86 0.61
N GLY A 58 30.85 -25.28 1.46
CA GLY A 58 30.96 -26.66 1.96
C GLY A 58 32.21 -27.39 1.46
N ASP A 59 32.47 -28.55 2.07
CA ASP A 59 33.59 -29.43 1.72
C ASP A 59 33.29 -30.26 0.46
N ASP A 60 34.32 -30.92 -0.09
CA ASP A 60 34.19 -31.81 -1.25
C ASP A 60 33.08 -32.86 -1.05
N GLY A 61 32.14 -32.91 -1.99
CA GLY A 61 30.98 -33.81 -1.95
C GLY A 61 29.73 -33.23 -1.27
N VAL A 62 29.79 -32.01 -0.72
CA VAL A 62 28.62 -31.26 -0.23
C VAL A 62 28.22 -30.21 -1.25
N TYR A 63 27.04 -30.36 -1.85
CA TYR A 63 26.52 -29.37 -2.80
C TYR A 63 25.67 -28.34 -2.07
N ALA A 64 26.32 -27.33 -1.47
CA ALA A 64 25.61 -26.21 -0.84
C ALA A 64 25.95 -24.86 -1.49
N LYS A 65 24.99 -23.94 -1.43
CA LYS A 65 25.10 -22.60 -2.04
C LYS A 65 24.50 -21.53 -1.14
N LYS A 66 25.25 -20.47 -0.89
CA LYS A 66 24.81 -19.22 -0.27
C LYS A 66 24.34 -18.27 -1.37
N CYS A 67 23.03 -18.13 -1.51
CA CYS A 67 22.38 -17.40 -2.60
C CYS A 67 21.90 -16.02 -2.12
N PRO A 68 22.34 -14.90 -2.72
CA PRO A 68 21.87 -13.57 -2.33
C PRO A 68 20.38 -13.38 -2.66
N LEU A 69 19.74 -12.44 -1.97
CA LEU A 69 18.35 -12.06 -2.24
C LEU A 69 18.30 -11.10 -3.44
N ASN A 70 18.38 -11.65 -4.66
CA ASN A 70 18.36 -10.90 -5.92
C ASN A 70 17.19 -11.31 -6.82
N ALA A 71 16.96 -10.58 -7.91
CA ALA A 71 15.82 -10.79 -8.80
C ALA A 71 15.80 -12.20 -9.43
N ASN A 72 16.96 -12.72 -9.85
CA ASN A 72 17.07 -14.09 -10.39
C ASN A 72 16.60 -15.14 -9.37
N ASN A 73 17.10 -15.06 -8.14
CA ASN A 73 16.75 -16.03 -7.11
C ASN A 73 15.31 -15.88 -6.63
N ALA A 74 14.75 -14.67 -6.67
CA ALA A 74 13.34 -14.44 -6.39
C ALA A 74 12.42 -15.03 -7.46
N GLU A 75 12.82 -14.93 -8.74
CA GLU A 75 12.11 -15.56 -9.85
C GLU A 75 12.10 -17.09 -9.71
N VAL A 76 13.27 -17.69 -9.48
CA VAL A 76 13.38 -19.13 -9.23
C VAL A 76 12.53 -19.56 -8.02
N LEU A 77 12.50 -18.74 -6.96
CA LEU A 77 11.70 -19.02 -5.79
C LEU A 77 10.20 -19.08 -6.12
N ARG A 78 9.69 -18.11 -6.89
CA ARG A 78 8.30 -18.09 -7.36
C ARG A 78 7.96 -19.25 -8.30
N GLU A 79 8.90 -19.69 -9.13
CA GLU A 79 8.72 -20.87 -9.98
C GLU A 79 8.55 -22.15 -9.13
N LEU A 80 9.42 -22.33 -8.12
CA LEU A 80 9.45 -23.55 -7.31
C LEU A 80 8.34 -23.61 -6.25
N PHE A 81 7.96 -22.43 -5.74
CA PHE A 81 6.98 -22.21 -4.69
C PHE A 81 5.95 -21.17 -5.13
N PRO A 82 4.94 -21.53 -5.93
CA PRO A 82 4.00 -20.56 -6.51
C PRO A 82 3.25 -19.67 -5.50
N TRP A 83 3.16 -20.08 -4.23
CA TRP A 83 2.58 -19.28 -3.15
C TRP A 83 3.45 -18.08 -2.73
N THR A 84 4.70 -17.99 -3.19
CA THR A 84 5.54 -16.79 -3.04
C THR A 84 5.36 -15.80 -4.18
N ALA A 85 4.49 -16.07 -5.17
CA ALA A 85 4.12 -15.11 -6.19
C ALA A 85 2.84 -14.36 -5.75
N PRO A 86 2.73 -13.04 -6.04
CA PRO A 86 1.51 -12.31 -5.75
C PRO A 86 0.35 -12.81 -6.62
N VAL A 87 -0.84 -12.79 -6.06
CA VAL A 87 -2.09 -13.22 -6.72
C VAL A 87 -3.14 -12.12 -6.68
N SER A 88 -4.10 -12.16 -7.60
CA SER A 88 -5.24 -11.26 -7.54
C SER A 88 -6.08 -11.55 -6.28
N LEU A 89 -6.51 -10.48 -5.62
CA LEU A 89 -7.32 -10.53 -4.41
C LEU A 89 -8.78 -10.14 -4.68
N ARG A 90 -9.22 -10.13 -5.95
CA ARG A 90 -10.54 -9.62 -6.37
C ARG A 90 -11.72 -10.29 -5.66
N ASN A 91 -11.54 -11.55 -5.27
CA ASN A 91 -12.55 -12.35 -4.61
C ASN A 91 -12.46 -12.28 -3.07
N ARG A 92 -11.48 -11.57 -2.51
CA ARG A 92 -11.31 -11.40 -1.06
C ARG A 92 -12.21 -10.28 -0.55
N LYS A 93 -12.91 -10.53 0.56
CA LYS A 93 -13.85 -9.58 1.17
C LYS A 93 -13.12 -8.35 1.73
N THR A 94 -12.11 -8.60 2.55
CA THR A 94 -11.35 -7.56 3.24
C THR A 94 -9.89 -7.66 2.84
N THR A 95 -9.31 -6.54 2.42
CA THR A 95 -7.90 -6.47 2.01
C THR A 95 -7.21 -5.29 2.68
N ILE A 96 -5.93 -5.46 3.03
CA ILE A 96 -5.12 -4.38 3.62
C ILE A 96 -3.83 -4.21 2.82
N GLY A 97 -3.62 -3.00 2.34
CA GLY A 97 -2.36 -2.51 1.79
C GLY A 97 -1.30 -2.39 2.86
N CYS A 98 -0.24 -3.18 2.75
CA CYS A 98 0.88 -3.24 3.69
C CYS A 98 2.14 -2.64 3.04
N GLY A 99 2.07 -1.38 2.62
CA GLY A 99 3.16 -0.71 1.95
C GLY A 99 4.44 -0.71 2.78
N ASP A 100 5.56 -0.98 2.10
CA ASP A 100 6.87 -1.13 2.70
C ASP A 100 7.91 -0.42 1.86
N ARG A 101 8.42 0.70 2.38
CA ARG A 101 9.45 1.54 1.76
C ARG A 101 10.85 0.96 1.91
N LEU A 102 11.03 -0.06 2.76
CA LEU A 102 12.30 -0.59 3.20
C LEU A 102 12.60 -1.98 2.62
N GLY A 103 11.57 -2.77 2.31
CA GLY A 103 11.72 -4.17 1.87
C GLY A 103 12.04 -5.11 3.03
N LEU A 104 11.56 -4.80 4.23
CA LEU A 104 11.84 -5.53 5.48
C LEU A 104 10.59 -5.90 6.28
N ALA A 105 9.45 -5.23 6.06
CA ALA A 105 8.33 -5.17 6.99
C ALA A 105 7.35 -6.36 6.90
N SER A 106 7.30 -7.06 5.76
CA SER A 106 6.28 -8.09 5.51
C SER A 106 6.17 -9.17 6.60
N PRO A 107 7.23 -9.62 7.29
CA PRO A 107 7.09 -10.59 8.38
C PRO A 107 6.27 -10.07 9.56
N GLY A 108 6.41 -8.79 9.91
CA GLY A 108 5.58 -8.14 10.92
C GLY A 108 4.14 -7.98 10.45
N HIS A 109 3.94 -7.61 9.19
CA HIS A 109 2.60 -7.53 8.58
C HIS A 109 1.88 -8.88 8.57
N ILE A 110 2.56 -9.94 8.11
CA ILE A 110 2.05 -11.32 8.09
C ILE A 110 1.73 -11.78 9.51
N ALA A 111 2.59 -11.46 10.48
CA ALA A 111 2.38 -11.84 11.87
C ALA A 111 1.11 -11.24 12.48
N ALA A 112 0.69 -10.04 12.05
CA ALA A 112 -0.60 -9.45 12.42
C ALA A 112 -1.76 -10.04 11.61
N VAL A 113 -1.66 -10.01 10.27
CA VAL A 113 -2.79 -10.31 9.38
C VAL A 113 -3.24 -11.77 9.48
N LYS A 114 -2.34 -12.72 9.76
CA LYS A 114 -2.70 -14.13 9.90
C LYS A 114 -3.68 -14.42 11.05
N GLU A 115 -3.79 -13.51 12.03
CA GLU A 115 -4.70 -13.62 13.17
C GLU A 115 -6.14 -13.18 12.83
N TYR A 116 -6.37 -12.63 11.63
CA TYR A 116 -7.65 -12.03 11.22
C TYR A 116 -8.13 -12.55 9.85
N ASP A 117 -9.44 -12.45 9.59
CA ASP A 117 -10.04 -12.71 8.28
C ASP A 117 -9.83 -11.53 7.31
N VAL A 118 -8.55 -11.25 7.04
CA VAL A 118 -8.08 -10.20 6.15
C VAL A 118 -6.97 -10.76 5.27
N THR A 119 -6.90 -10.33 4.01
CA THR A 119 -5.82 -10.74 3.08
C THR A 119 -4.87 -9.56 2.81
N PRO A 120 -3.54 -9.73 2.94
CA PRO A 120 -2.61 -8.63 2.78
C PRO A 120 -2.21 -8.40 1.32
N VAL A 121 -2.06 -7.13 0.95
CA VAL A 121 -1.30 -6.69 -0.23
C VAL A 121 0.09 -6.30 0.27
N LEU A 122 1.04 -7.23 0.24
CA LEU A 122 2.37 -7.08 0.86
C LEU A 122 3.37 -6.29 0.01
N ALA A 123 3.13 -6.22 -1.31
CA ALA A 123 3.97 -5.48 -2.23
C ALA A 123 3.19 -4.28 -2.78
N GLN A 124 3.27 -3.15 -2.08
CA GLN A 124 2.59 -1.90 -2.47
C GLN A 124 3.55 -0.72 -2.30
N GLN A 125 3.73 0.04 -3.37
CA GLN A 125 4.36 1.37 -3.35
C GLN A 125 3.81 2.22 -4.48
N SER A 126 3.82 3.54 -4.32
CA SER A 126 3.58 4.48 -5.41
C SER A 126 4.86 4.80 -6.20
N MET A 127 4.73 5.28 -7.43
CA MET A 127 5.86 5.77 -8.25
C MET A 127 6.69 6.87 -7.55
N ARG A 128 6.02 7.73 -6.78
CA ARG A 128 6.69 8.74 -5.94
C ARG A 128 7.57 8.07 -4.89
N GLU A 129 7.07 7.05 -4.18
CA GLU A 129 7.84 6.35 -3.16
C GLU A 129 9.03 5.58 -3.76
N LEU A 130 8.85 4.94 -4.92
CA LEU A 130 9.94 4.30 -5.65
C LEU A 130 11.06 5.30 -5.98
N THR A 131 10.69 6.45 -6.55
CA THR A 131 11.63 7.54 -6.86
C THR A 131 12.35 8.05 -5.61
N LEU A 132 11.62 8.29 -4.52
CA LEU A 132 12.19 8.84 -3.30
C LEU A 132 13.05 7.83 -2.52
N THR A 133 12.87 6.53 -2.74
CA THR A 133 13.65 5.45 -2.09
C THR A 133 14.74 4.84 -2.98
N GLY A 134 14.78 5.21 -4.26
CA GLY A 134 15.69 4.61 -5.25
C GLY A 134 15.39 3.14 -5.54
N ARG A 135 14.11 2.74 -5.44
CA ARG A 135 13.65 1.36 -5.65
C ARG A 135 12.84 1.23 -6.94
N THR A 136 12.61 -0.01 -7.36
CA THR A 136 11.73 -0.36 -8.48
C THR A 136 10.59 -1.28 -8.03
N TYR A 137 9.51 -1.37 -8.81
CA TYR A 137 8.45 -2.34 -8.54
C TYR A 137 8.95 -3.79 -8.45
N ARG A 138 9.96 -4.15 -9.26
CA ARG A 138 10.61 -5.47 -9.18
C ARG A 138 11.22 -5.73 -7.81
N ASN A 139 11.92 -4.73 -7.22
CA ASN A 139 12.43 -4.84 -5.85
C ASN A 139 11.30 -5.09 -4.85
N VAL A 140 10.20 -4.33 -4.93
CA VAL A 140 9.06 -4.47 -4.01
C VAL A 140 8.45 -5.88 -4.06
N VAL A 141 8.27 -6.44 -5.25
CA VAL A 141 7.71 -7.79 -5.41
C VAL A 141 8.71 -8.88 -5.00
N ASP A 142 10.00 -8.70 -5.27
CA ASP A 142 11.05 -9.65 -4.86
C ASP A 142 11.20 -9.70 -3.34
N ASP A 143 11.27 -8.53 -2.69
CA ASP A 143 11.37 -8.44 -1.23
C ASP A 143 10.17 -9.14 -0.58
N ALA A 144 8.95 -8.87 -1.05
CA ALA A 144 7.76 -9.56 -0.56
C ALA A 144 7.81 -11.08 -0.78
N ALA A 145 8.28 -11.56 -1.94
CA ALA A 145 8.40 -12.99 -2.22
C ALA A 145 9.35 -13.70 -1.25
N PHE A 146 10.52 -13.10 -0.98
CA PHE A 146 11.46 -13.64 0.00
C PHE A 146 10.87 -13.62 1.42
N LEU A 147 10.25 -12.53 1.83
CA LEU A 147 9.71 -12.40 3.19
C LEU A 147 8.49 -13.30 3.42
N VAL A 148 7.67 -13.54 2.40
CA VAL A 148 6.59 -14.55 2.42
C VAL A 148 7.17 -15.95 2.59
N TYR A 149 8.24 -16.27 1.85
CA TYR A 149 8.98 -17.52 2.01
C TYR A 149 9.61 -17.66 3.41
N GLN A 150 10.23 -16.60 3.93
CA GLN A 150 10.77 -16.53 5.29
C GLN A 150 9.74 -16.96 6.34
N CYS A 151 8.51 -16.46 6.18
CA CYS A 151 7.40 -16.71 7.10
C CYS A 151 6.69 -18.05 6.87
N GLY A 152 6.90 -18.70 5.72
CA GLY A 152 6.12 -19.84 5.28
C GLY A 152 4.63 -19.51 5.09
N TYR A 153 4.31 -18.27 4.70
CA TYR A 153 2.93 -17.80 4.53
C TYR A 153 2.37 -18.25 3.19
N LYS A 154 1.29 -19.05 3.20
CA LYS A 154 0.78 -19.73 2.00
C LYS A 154 -0.65 -19.36 1.61
N ASP A 155 -1.30 -18.45 2.34
CA ASP A 155 -2.71 -18.09 2.11
C ASP A 155 -2.93 -17.21 0.86
N GLY A 156 -1.82 -16.75 0.25
CA GLY A 156 -1.79 -15.83 -0.87
C GLY A 156 -1.75 -14.37 -0.43
N TYR A 157 -1.09 -13.53 -1.24
CA TYR A 157 -0.96 -12.09 -0.99
C TYR A 157 -1.03 -11.31 -2.29
N GLY A 158 -1.40 -10.03 -2.21
CA GLY A 158 -1.48 -9.13 -3.37
C GLY A 158 -0.21 -8.31 -3.58
N ALA A 159 -0.06 -7.79 -4.79
CA ALA A 159 0.90 -6.73 -5.12
C ALA A 159 0.20 -5.64 -5.94
N ASP A 160 0.34 -4.39 -5.52
CA ASP A 160 -0.37 -3.21 -6.03
C ASP A 160 0.61 -2.18 -6.60
N GLY A 161 0.43 -1.88 -7.88
CA GLY A 161 1.01 -0.70 -8.52
C GLY A 161 0.17 0.52 -8.16
N ASP A 162 0.61 1.27 -7.15
CA ASP A 162 -0.19 2.31 -6.51
C ASP A 162 -0.09 3.66 -7.23
N HIS A 163 -1.20 4.41 -7.29
CA HIS A 163 -1.34 5.72 -7.95
C HIS A 163 -0.77 5.80 -9.38
N LEU A 164 -1.11 4.84 -10.25
CA LEU A 164 -0.69 4.82 -11.64
C LEU A 164 -1.63 5.64 -12.52
N LYS A 165 -1.07 6.48 -13.41
CA LYS A 165 -1.83 7.46 -14.21
C LYS A 165 -1.80 7.18 -15.71
N LYS A 166 -0.87 6.34 -16.18
CA LYS A 166 -0.58 6.10 -17.60
C LYS A 166 -0.34 4.62 -17.85
N ILE A 167 -0.74 4.14 -19.04
CA ILE A 167 -0.57 2.74 -19.46
C ILE A 167 0.91 2.30 -19.41
N SER A 168 1.85 3.19 -19.74
CA SER A 168 3.28 2.88 -19.66
C SER A 168 3.73 2.50 -18.25
N ASP A 169 3.25 3.20 -17.22
CA ASP A 169 3.62 2.91 -15.83
C ASP A 169 2.89 1.65 -15.34
N ILE A 170 1.68 1.41 -15.84
CA ILE A 170 0.93 0.16 -15.64
C ILE A 170 1.72 -1.03 -16.21
N ASP A 171 2.27 -0.90 -17.41
CA ASP A 171 3.10 -1.96 -18.02
C ASP A 171 4.36 -2.27 -17.20
N VAL A 172 4.96 -1.26 -16.55
CA VAL A 172 6.10 -1.49 -15.63
C VAL A 172 5.63 -2.30 -14.40
N ALA A 173 4.49 -1.97 -13.80
CA ALA A 173 3.93 -2.71 -12.67
C ALA A 173 3.53 -4.15 -13.06
N LEU A 174 2.88 -4.32 -14.20
CA LEU A 174 2.50 -5.63 -14.74
C LEU A 174 3.73 -6.50 -15.02
N SER A 175 4.80 -5.92 -15.56
CA SER A 175 6.07 -6.61 -15.82
C SER A 175 6.77 -7.04 -14.53
N ALA A 176 6.56 -6.32 -13.41
CA ALA A 176 7.00 -6.75 -12.09
C ALA A 176 6.12 -7.87 -11.49
N GLY A 177 5.01 -8.22 -12.14
CA GLY A 177 4.09 -9.26 -11.71
C GLY A 177 2.98 -8.78 -10.78
N MET A 178 2.69 -7.47 -10.73
CA MET A 178 1.65 -6.92 -9.86
C MET A 178 0.24 -7.15 -10.44
N PRO A 179 -0.64 -7.91 -9.75
CA PRO A 179 -2.00 -8.14 -10.21
C PRO A 179 -2.96 -6.99 -9.89
N MET A 180 -2.67 -6.16 -8.88
CA MET A 180 -3.49 -5.01 -8.52
C MET A 180 -2.92 -3.74 -9.13
N ILE A 181 -3.79 -2.94 -9.72
CA ILE A 181 -3.48 -1.65 -10.31
C ILE A 181 -4.45 -0.63 -9.74
N THR A 182 -3.89 0.38 -9.10
CA THR A 182 -4.63 1.53 -8.61
C THR A 182 -4.53 2.65 -9.64
N LEU A 183 -5.62 2.81 -10.40
CA LEU A 183 -5.72 3.80 -11.45
C LEU A 183 -6.13 5.15 -10.86
N ASP A 184 -5.17 6.05 -10.79
CA ASP A 184 -5.40 7.43 -10.40
C ASP A 184 -5.84 8.26 -11.60
N LEU A 185 -7.09 8.73 -11.55
CA LEU A 185 -7.72 9.47 -12.64
C LEU A 185 -7.53 10.99 -12.54
N SER A 186 -6.76 11.49 -11.57
CA SER A 186 -6.54 12.93 -11.32
C SER A 186 -6.04 13.71 -12.53
N GLU A 187 -5.19 13.12 -13.37
CA GLU A 187 -4.65 13.79 -14.57
C GLU A 187 -5.61 13.79 -15.77
N VAL A 188 -6.56 12.85 -15.80
CA VAL A 188 -7.49 12.69 -16.94
C VAL A 188 -8.85 13.31 -16.65
N MET A 189 -9.26 13.33 -15.38
CA MET A 189 -10.46 14.03 -14.94
C MET A 189 -10.25 15.55 -14.97
N LEU A 190 -11.32 16.30 -15.25
CA LEU A 190 -11.29 17.75 -15.17
C LEU A 190 -11.68 18.21 -13.76
N ALA A 191 -10.81 17.96 -12.78
CA ALA A 191 -11.11 18.20 -11.36
C ALA A 191 -11.52 19.65 -11.05
N ALA A 192 -10.91 20.63 -11.74
CA ALA A 192 -11.22 22.05 -11.59
C ALA A 192 -12.69 22.39 -11.87
N ALA A 193 -13.39 21.59 -12.70
CA ALA A 193 -14.81 21.80 -12.97
C ALA A 193 -15.71 21.54 -11.75
N GLY A 194 -15.18 20.96 -10.66
CA GLY A 194 -15.88 20.90 -9.38
C GLY A 194 -16.21 22.29 -8.81
N ASP A 195 -15.34 23.27 -9.06
CA ASP A 195 -15.43 24.62 -8.48
C ASP A 195 -15.89 25.68 -9.50
N TRP A 196 -16.22 25.27 -10.73
CA TRP A 196 -16.71 26.16 -11.79
C TRP A 196 -18.17 26.59 -11.56
N SER A 197 -18.47 27.80 -12.05
CA SER A 197 -19.83 28.33 -12.09
C SER A 197 -20.72 27.52 -13.04
N ASP A 198 -22.05 27.58 -12.83
CA ASP A 198 -23.00 26.86 -13.69
C ASP A 198 -22.91 27.30 -15.17
N SER A 199 -22.54 28.55 -15.46
CA SER A 199 -22.34 29.06 -16.83
C SER A 199 -21.11 28.43 -17.52
N GLU A 200 -20.02 28.28 -16.78
CA GLU A 200 -18.81 27.61 -17.27
C GLU A 200 -19.07 26.13 -17.53
N ILE A 201 -19.80 25.46 -16.63
CA ILE A 201 -20.25 24.07 -16.79
C ILE A 201 -21.16 23.93 -18.01
N GLU A 202 -22.10 24.86 -18.22
CA GLU A 202 -22.99 24.84 -19.39
C GLU A 202 -22.18 24.88 -20.69
N THR A 203 -21.21 25.81 -20.76
CA THR A 203 -20.36 26.00 -21.93
C THR A 203 -19.51 24.75 -22.21
N ALA A 204 -18.88 24.20 -21.17
CA ALA A 204 -18.06 22.99 -21.29
C ALA A 204 -18.91 21.77 -21.66
N PHE A 205 -20.09 21.61 -21.06
CA PHE A 205 -21.00 20.51 -21.34
C PHE A 205 -21.50 20.54 -22.80
N ASN A 206 -21.83 21.72 -23.32
CA ASN A 206 -22.26 21.88 -24.71
C ASN A 206 -21.13 21.68 -25.74
N SER A 207 -19.88 21.62 -25.28
CA SER A 207 -18.70 21.30 -26.10
C SER A 207 -18.41 19.80 -26.17
N LEU A 208 -19.11 18.96 -25.39
CA LEU A 208 -18.99 17.51 -25.47
C LEU A 208 -19.60 16.96 -26.78
N PRO A 209 -19.21 15.75 -27.22
CA PRO A 209 -19.84 15.09 -28.37
C PRO A 209 -21.36 14.97 -28.22
N GLN A 210 -22.11 15.18 -29.31
CA GLN A 210 -23.57 15.26 -29.27
C GLN A 210 -24.26 13.96 -28.81
N ASP A 211 -23.67 12.81 -29.13
CA ASP A 211 -24.12 11.50 -28.67
C ASP A 211 -23.92 11.34 -27.15
N VAL A 212 -22.79 11.81 -26.62
CA VAL A 212 -22.51 11.86 -25.17
C VAL A 212 -23.53 12.76 -24.48
N ILE A 213 -23.72 13.98 -24.97
CA ILE A 213 -24.71 14.93 -24.43
C ILE A 213 -26.10 14.29 -24.39
N SER A 214 -26.55 13.72 -25.51
CA SER A 214 -27.88 13.11 -25.63
C SER A 214 -28.07 11.94 -24.65
N ARG A 215 -27.05 11.10 -24.50
CA ARG A 215 -27.07 9.98 -23.54
C ARG A 215 -27.09 10.47 -22.10
N ILE A 216 -26.24 11.44 -21.74
CA ILE A 216 -26.19 12.00 -20.38
C ILE A 216 -27.54 12.61 -20.01
N LYS A 217 -28.12 13.43 -20.91
CA LYS A 217 -29.46 14.00 -20.76
C LYS A 217 -30.50 12.93 -20.45
N LYS A 218 -30.57 11.90 -21.29
CA LYS A 218 -31.52 10.79 -21.14
C LYS A 218 -31.33 10.03 -19.83
N THR A 219 -30.08 9.82 -19.42
CA THR A 219 -29.72 8.90 -18.32
C THR A 219 -29.77 9.56 -16.95
N TYR A 220 -29.46 10.85 -16.85
CA TYR A 220 -29.21 11.51 -15.56
C TYR A 220 -30.04 12.76 -15.29
N PHE A 221 -30.54 13.49 -16.29
CA PHE A 221 -31.21 14.78 -16.03
C PHE A 221 -32.50 14.60 -15.25
N ASP A 222 -32.54 15.20 -14.05
CA ASP A 222 -33.63 15.10 -13.06
C ASP A 222 -34.05 13.67 -12.76
N LYS A 223 -33.11 12.72 -12.88
CA LYS A 223 -33.35 11.32 -12.57
C LYS A 223 -33.16 11.07 -11.09
N THR A 224 -34.05 10.26 -10.56
CA THR A 224 -33.97 9.74 -9.19
C THR A 224 -33.60 8.26 -9.28
N PHE A 225 -32.63 7.85 -8.46
CA PHE A 225 -32.12 6.49 -8.42
C PHE A 225 -32.33 5.91 -7.04
N ASP A 226 -33.06 4.80 -6.98
CA ASP A 226 -33.20 3.99 -5.78
C ASP A 226 -32.04 2.98 -5.72
N ILE A 227 -31.14 3.17 -4.77
CA ILE A 227 -29.87 2.44 -4.61
C ILE A 227 -29.86 1.82 -3.22
N GLY A 228 -30.31 0.56 -3.13
CA GLY A 228 -30.46 -0.12 -1.84
C GLY A 228 -31.46 0.64 -0.95
N ALA A 229 -30.98 1.12 0.20
CA ALA A 229 -31.78 1.93 1.12
C ALA A 229 -31.75 3.45 0.84
N LEU A 230 -31.07 3.89 -0.23
CA LEU A 230 -30.91 5.30 -0.58
C LEU A 230 -31.76 5.70 -1.77
N THR A 231 -32.20 6.95 -1.78
CA THR A 231 -32.75 7.62 -2.96
C THR A 231 -31.84 8.81 -3.29
N ILE A 232 -31.17 8.77 -4.43
CA ILE A 232 -30.25 9.82 -4.88
C ILE A 232 -30.85 10.49 -6.13
N LYS A 233 -31.11 11.79 -6.05
CA LYS A 233 -31.52 12.59 -7.21
C LYS A 233 -30.29 13.24 -7.83
N ILE A 234 -30.13 13.07 -9.14
CA ILE A 234 -29.16 13.83 -9.92
C ILE A 234 -29.94 14.88 -10.70
N ASP A 235 -29.79 16.14 -10.31
CA ASP A 235 -30.39 17.25 -11.04
C ASP A 235 -29.58 17.62 -12.30
N VAL A 236 -30.14 18.50 -13.12
CA VAL A 236 -29.51 18.91 -14.38
C VAL A 236 -28.12 19.54 -14.18
N PRO A 237 -27.91 20.51 -13.27
CA PRO A 237 -26.59 21.08 -13.02
C PRO A 237 -25.56 20.02 -12.59
N THR A 238 -25.93 19.13 -11.67
CA THR A 238 -25.04 18.07 -11.18
C THR A 238 -24.68 17.08 -12.28
N ALA A 239 -25.66 16.67 -13.11
CA ALA A 239 -25.40 15.77 -14.23
C ALA A 239 -24.43 16.38 -15.26
N LYS A 240 -24.59 17.67 -15.59
CA LYS A 240 -23.68 18.38 -16.51
C LYS A 240 -22.27 18.46 -15.92
N ARG A 241 -22.16 18.84 -14.64
CA ARG A 241 -20.88 18.92 -13.92
C ARG A 241 -20.17 17.57 -13.88
N CYS A 242 -20.86 16.51 -13.49
CA CYS A 242 -20.32 15.15 -13.51
C CYS A 242 -19.85 14.73 -14.91
N ALA A 243 -20.63 15.05 -15.95
CA ALA A 243 -20.24 14.71 -17.32
C ALA A 243 -18.96 15.41 -17.77
N VAL A 244 -18.84 16.71 -17.47
CA VAL A 244 -17.64 17.52 -17.76
C VAL A 244 -16.42 17.01 -16.98
N MET A 245 -16.60 16.66 -15.70
CA MET A 245 -15.51 16.19 -14.84
C MET A 245 -15.02 14.80 -15.21
N TYR A 246 -15.93 13.85 -15.44
CA TYR A 246 -15.62 12.43 -15.32
C TYR A 246 -15.70 11.63 -16.61
N VAL A 247 -16.44 12.04 -17.65
CA VAL A 247 -16.66 11.18 -18.85
C VAL A 247 -15.35 10.72 -19.47
N LYS A 248 -14.41 11.64 -19.68
CA LYS A 248 -13.08 11.32 -20.23
C LYS A 248 -12.29 10.36 -19.34
N ALA A 249 -12.38 10.55 -18.03
CA ALA A 249 -11.73 9.67 -17.06
C ALA A 249 -12.33 8.26 -17.07
N MET A 250 -13.65 8.13 -17.27
CA MET A 250 -14.32 6.84 -17.39
C MET A 250 -13.99 6.13 -18.71
N ASP A 251 -13.80 6.89 -19.80
CA ASP A 251 -13.31 6.33 -21.07
C ASP A 251 -11.89 5.76 -20.89
N PHE A 252 -11.00 6.49 -20.21
CA PHE A 252 -9.66 5.99 -19.92
C PHE A 252 -9.66 4.78 -18.97
N ALA A 253 -10.54 4.75 -17.97
CA ALA A 253 -10.71 3.57 -17.12
C ALA A 253 -11.14 2.34 -17.91
N ALA A 254 -11.93 2.50 -18.98
CA ALA A 254 -12.30 1.40 -19.87
C ALA A 254 -11.15 0.92 -20.75
N GLU A 255 -10.31 1.84 -21.24
CA GLU A 255 -9.07 1.50 -21.95
C GLU A 255 -8.12 0.70 -21.05
N VAL A 256 -7.89 1.18 -19.83
CA VAL A 256 -7.04 0.47 -18.85
C VAL A 256 -7.63 -0.90 -18.50
N HIS A 257 -8.94 -1.01 -18.30
CA HIS A 257 -9.58 -2.30 -18.03
C HIS A 257 -9.33 -3.33 -19.15
N GLU A 258 -9.53 -2.95 -20.42
CA GLU A 258 -9.26 -3.86 -21.53
C GLU A 258 -7.76 -4.20 -21.63
N HIS A 259 -6.86 -3.24 -21.41
CA HIS A 259 -5.42 -3.50 -21.36
C HIS A 259 -5.04 -4.51 -20.27
N LEU A 260 -5.57 -4.36 -19.04
CA LEU A 260 -5.33 -5.32 -17.96
C LEU A 260 -5.86 -6.71 -18.29
N LYS A 261 -7.04 -6.77 -18.92
CA LYS A 261 -7.67 -8.02 -19.33
C LYS A 261 -6.90 -8.72 -20.45
N GLU A 262 -6.33 -7.98 -21.40
CA GLU A 262 -5.44 -8.54 -22.42
C GLU A 262 -4.16 -9.13 -21.80
N LYS A 263 -3.59 -8.45 -20.80
CA LYS A 263 -2.33 -8.87 -20.16
C LYS A 263 -2.48 -9.98 -19.12
N ARG A 264 -3.61 -10.02 -18.40
CA ARG A 264 -3.81 -10.89 -17.21
C ARG A 264 -5.09 -11.73 -17.25
N GLY A 265 -5.90 -11.62 -18.29
CA GLY A 265 -7.20 -12.29 -18.34
C GLY A 265 -8.15 -11.75 -17.26
N LYS A 266 -8.58 -12.61 -16.33
CA LYS A 266 -9.48 -12.22 -15.22
C LYS A 266 -8.76 -12.02 -13.89
N GLU A 267 -7.47 -12.36 -13.82
CA GLU A 267 -6.69 -12.41 -12.59
C GLU A 267 -5.97 -11.08 -12.33
N PHE A 268 -6.78 -10.02 -12.19
CA PHE A 268 -6.34 -8.68 -11.81
C PHE A 268 -7.35 -8.01 -10.88
N ASP A 269 -6.86 -7.02 -10.13
CA ASP A 269 -7.63 -6.09 -9.33
C ASP A 269 -7.47 -4.69 -9.92
N LEU A 270 -8.56 -4.09 -10.39
CA LEU A 270 -8.57 -2.69 -10.82
C LEU A 270 -9.23 -1.86 -9.73
N GLU A 271 -8.46 -0.98 -9.11
CA GLU A 271 -8.96 0.05 -8.21
C GLU A 271 -9.07 1.39 -8.94
N ILE A 272 -10.19 2.08 -8.77
CA ILE A 272 -10.42 3.41 -9.32
C ILE A 272 -10.18 4.45 -8.21
N SER A 273 -9.19 5.32 -8.38
CA SER A 273 -8.85 6.39 -7.42
C SER A 273 -9.28 7.75 -7.93
N ILE A 274 -10.01 8.48 -7.07
CA ILE A 274 -10.42 9.87 -7.28
C ILE A 274 -10.26 10.69 -5.99
N ASP A 275 -9.38 10.26 -5.09
CA ASP A 275 -9.16 10.84 -3.77
C ASP A 275 -8.27 12.10 -3.79
N GLU A 276 -7.46 12.29 -4.85
CA GLU A 276 -6.57 13.44 -5.07
C GLU A 276 -7.30 14.72 -5.55
N THR A 277 -8.60 14.88 -5.26
CA THR A 277 -9.32 16.15 -5.51
C THR A 277 -9.19 17.11 -4.32
N THR A 278 -9.56 18.38 -4.48
CA THR A 278 -9.63 19.36 -3.36
C THR A 278 -10.92 19.16 -2.56
N SER A 279 -12.04 19.05 -3.27
CA SER A 279 -13.38 18.91 -2.70
C SER A 279 -13.76 17.43 -2.50
N PRO A 280 -14.43 17.07 -1.39
CA PRO A 280 -14.91 15.72 -1.15
C PRO A 280 -15.79 15.19 -2.29
N THR A 281 -15.76 13.88 -2.52
CA THR A 281 -16.60 13.24 -3.53
C THR A 281 -18.06 13.24 -3.06
N LEU A 282 -18.92 13.97 -3.75
CA LEU A 282 -20.36 13.97 -3.44
C LEU A 282 -21.00 12.59 -3.75
N PRO A 283 -22.06 12.19 -3.04
CA PRO A 283 -22.79 10.95 -3.33
C PRO A 283 -23.26 10.82 -4.78
N GLU A 284 -23.76 11.91 -5.37
CA GLU A 284 -24.21 11.99 -6.77
C GLU A 284 -23.05 11.74 -7.74
N HIS A 285 -21.87 12.28 -7.42
CA HIS A 285 -20.65 12.08 -8.21
C HIS A 285 -20.18 10.63 -8.12
N HIS A 286 -20.16 10.05 -6.91
CA HIS A 286 -19.83 8.64 -6.72
C HIS A 286 -20.79 7.74 -7.51
N LEU A 287 -22.11 7.97 -7.41
CA LEU A 287 -23.10 7.21 -8.17
C LEU A 287 -22.90 7.35 -9.68
N PHE A 288 -22.69 8.58 -10.16
CA PHE A 288 -22.44 8.84 -11.58
C PHE A 288 -21.23 8.05 -12.09
N ILE A 289 -20.09 8.13 -11.40
CA ILE A 289 -18.85 7.43 -11.75
C ILE A 289 -19.10 5.93 -11.88
N VAL A 290 -19.73 5.33 -10.88
CA VAL A 290 -19.98 3.88 -10.87
C VAL A 290 -20.91 3.46 -12.00
N LYS A 291 -21.99 4.22 -12.25
CA LYS A 291 -22.90 3.92 -13.37
C LYS A 291 -22.21 4.08 -14.73
N GLU A 292 -21.30 5.03 -14.86
CA GLU A 292 -20.50 5.22 -16.07
C GLU A 292 -19.46 4.12 -16.30
N LEU A 293 -18.84 3.59 -15.24
CA LEU A 293 -17.98 2.40 -15.31
C LEU A 293 -18.79 1.17 -15.74
N LEU A 294 -19.97 0.96 -15.13
CA LEU A 294 -20.86 -0.15 -15.47
C LEU A 294 -21.41 -0.06 -16.90
N TYR A 295 -21.75 1.14 -17.37
CA TYR A 295 -22.16 1.40 -18.75
C TYR A 295 -21.07 0.96 -19.75
N ARG A 296 -19.81 1.23 -19.42
CA ARG A 296 -18.62 0.81 -20.20
C ARG A 296 -18.22 -0.65 -19.97
N LYS A 297 -18.94 -1.38 -19.12
CA LYS A 297 -18.64 -2.77 -18.72
C LYS A 297 -17.26 -2.93 -18.07
N VAL A 298 -16.78 -1.89 -17.40
CA VAL A 298 -15.53 -1.93 -16.63
C VAL A 298 -15.73 -2.79 -15.39
N VAL A 299 -14.92 -3.84 -15.25
CA VAL A 299 -14.86 -4.64 -14.03
C VAL A 299 -13.78 -4.07 -13.12
N PHE A 300 -14.17 -3.61 -11.94
CA PHE A 300 -13.28 -3.04 -10.94
C PHE A 300 -13.56 -3.66 -9.56
N THR A 301 -12.54 -3.67 -8.70
CA THR A 301 -12.58 -4.33 -7.38
C THR A 301 -12.82 -3.36 -6.24
N SER A 302 -12.39 -2.11 -6.40
CA SER A 302 -12.51 -1.05 -5.40
C SER A 302 -12.60 0.33 -6.04
N LEU A 303 -13.15 1.27 -5.27
CA LEU A 303 -13.14 2.69 -5.60
C LEU A 303 -12.71 3.47 -4.35
N ALA A 304 -11.75 4.38 -4.52
CA ALA A 304 -11.26 5.28 -3.47
C ALA A 304 -11.81 6.71 -3.69
N PRO A 305 -12.89 7.09 -3.01
CA PRO A 305 -13.41 8.46 -3.04
C PRO A 305 -12.58 9.36 -2.11
N ARG A 306 -12.69 10.67 -2.30
CA ARG A 306 -12.24 11.66 -1.31
C ARG A 306 -13.32 11.85 -0.26
N PHE A 307 -13.06 11.43 0.97
CA PHE A 307 -13.98 11.64 2.09
C PHE A 307 -13.94 13.08 2.62
N ILE A 308 -15.00 13.48 3.32
CA ILE A 308 -14.99 14.72 4.11
C ILE A 308 -13.95 14.67 5.24
N GLY A 309 -13.51 15.84 5.69
CA GLY A 309 -12.43 16.00 6.65
C GLY A 309 -11.08 15.74 5.99
N GLU A 310 -10.06 15.42 6.79
CA GLU A 310 -8.70 15.26 6.29
C GLU A 310 -8.09 13.94 6.72
N PHE A 311 -7.54 13.23 5.73
CA PHE A 311 -6.81 11.97 5.90
C PHE A 311 -5.32 12.21 5.72
N GLN A 312 -4.73 13.05 6.57
CA GLN A 312 -3.32 13.39 6.47
C GLN A 312 -2.41 12.21 6.83
N LYS A 313 -1.18 12.25 6.33
CA LYS A 313 -0.18 11.20 6.58
C LYS A 313 0.27 11.21 8.05
N GLY A 314 0.46 10.02 8.64
CA GLY A 314 1.06 9.83 9.97
C GLY A 314 0.20 10.18 11.18
N ILE A 315 -1.03 10.69 11.02
CA ILE A 315 -1.90 11.13 12.11
C ILE A 315 -3.33 10.59 11.96
N ASP A 316 -4.14 10.74 13.00
CA ASP A 316 -5.57 10.39 12.98
C ASP A 316 -6.40 11.37 12.14
N TYR A 317 -7.67 11.03 11.91
CA TYR A 317 -8.62 11.83 11.15
C TYR A 317 -8.84 13.22 11.76
N ILE A 318 -8.88 14.25 10.90
CA ILE A 318 -9.24 15.62 11.30
C ILE A 318 -10.61 15.95 10.71
N GLY A 319 -11.60 16.23 11.57
CA GLY A 319 -12.92 16.68 11.14
C GLY A 319 -14.03 16.23 12.07
N ASN A 320 -15.28 16.44 11.64
CA ASN A 320 -16.46 16.03 12.41
C ASN A 320 -16.77 14.54 12.18
N LEU A 321 -16.68 13.72 13.24
CA LEU A 321 -16.91 12.28 13.17
C LEU A 321 -18.36 11.89 12.87
N ASN A 322 -19.33 12.68 13.33
CA ASN A 322 -20.74 12.45 13.04
C ASN A 322 -21.04 12.72 11.57
N GLU A 323 -20.46 13.79 11.02
CA GLU A 323 -20.63 14.12 9.60
C GLU A 323 -19.93 13.11 8.71
N PHE A 324 -18.70 12.71 9.05
CA PHE A 324 -18.01 11.60 8.40
C PHE A 324 -18.89 10.35 8.38
N SER A 325 -19.45 9.96 9.52
CA SER A 325 -20.28 8.76 9.62
C SER A 325 -21.52 8.83 8.73
N LYS A 326 -22.22 9.98 8.69
CA LYS A 326 -23.39 10.18 7.82
C LYS A 326 -23.02 10.04 6.34
N GLN A 327 -21.97 10.73 5.88
CA GLN A 327 -21.58 10.72 4.47
C GLN A 327 -20.97 9.39 4.05
N PHE A 328 -20.14 8.79 4.91
CA PHE A 328 -19.52 7.50 4.64
C PHE A 328 -20.55 6.38 4.49
N ALA A 329 -21.63 6.40 5.29
CA ALA A 329 -22.73 5.44 5.15
C ALA A 329 -23.33 5.44 3.74
N VAL A 330 -23.46 6.64 3.14
CA VAL A 330 -23.98 6.78 1.78
C VAL A 330 -23.04 6.15 0.76
N HIS A 331 -21.73 6.40 0.86
CA HIS A 331 -20.74 5.78 -0.03
C HIS A 331 -20.65 4.26 0.11
N ALA A 332 -20.75 3.75 1.34
CA ALA A 332 -20.74 2.31 1.60
C ALA A 332 -21.98 1.62 1.01
N GLU A 333 -23.15 2.24 1.12
CA GLU A 333 -24.39 1.70 0.54
C GLU A 333 -24.39 1.79 -0.99
N ILE A 334 -23.86 2.87 -1.59
CA ILE A 334 -23.61 2.93 -3.04
C ILE A 334 -22.71 1.76 -3.47
N ALA A 335 -21.60 1.52 -2.77
CA ALA A 335 -20.67 0.46 -3.12
C ALA A 335 -21.30 -0.93 -3.04
N LYS A 336 -22.09 -1.17 -2.00
CA LYS A 336 -22.84 -2.42 -1.80
C LYS A 336 -23.88 -2.65 -2.90
N ALA A 337 -24.69 -1.63 -3.21
CA ALA A 337 -25.81 -1.76 -4.14
C ALA A 337 -25.39 -1.71 -5.63
N CYS A 338 -24.32 -0.99 -5.96
CA CYS A 338 -23.88 -0.76 -7.34
C CYS A 338 -22.69 -1.65 -7.76
N GLY A 339 -22.79 -2.94 -7.46
CA GLY A 339 -21.78 -3.94 -7.89
C GLY A 339 -21.01 -4.60 -6.75
N ASN A 340 -21.31 -4.26 -5.49
CA ASN A 340 -20.74 -4.87 -4.30
C ASN A 340 -19.19 -4.87 -4.29
N TYR A 341 -18.61 -3.76 -4.75
CA TYR A 341 -17.16 -3.53 -4.73
C TYR A 341 -16.71 -3.03 -3.36
N LYS A 342 -15.39 -3.03 -3.12
CA LYS A 342 -14.81 -2.55 -1.87
C LYS A 342 -14.73 -1.02 -1.87
N VAL A 343 -15.10 -0.38 -0.77
CA VAL A 343 -14.69 1.02 -0.52
C VAL A 343 -13.20 0.98 -0.17
N SER A 344 -12.38 1.72 -0.91
CA SER A 344 -10.94 1.82 -0.64
C SER A 344 -10.63 3.07 0.17
N ILE A 345 -9.86 2.90 1.25
CA ILE A 345 -9.48 3.94 2.18
C ILE A 345 -8.00 4.24 1.97
N HIS A 346 -7.74 5.30 1.20
CA HIS A 346 -6.41 5.84 1.00
C HIS A 346 -5.93 6.63 2.21
N SER A 347 -4.61 6.74 2.38
CA SER A 347 -4.00 7.34 3.58
C SER A 347 -4.57 6.78 4.89
N GLY A 348 -4.93 5.49 4.86
CA GLY A 348 -5.73 4.85 5.89
C GLY A 348 -4.97 4.52 7.17
N SER A 349 -3.64 4.61 7.19
CA SER A 349 -2.88 4.39 8.43
C SER A 349 -3.21 5.43 9.50
N ASP A 350 -3.26 4.97 10.75
CA ASP A 350 -3.44 5.76 11.97
C ASP A 350 -4.80 6.46 12.11
N LYS A 351 -5.78 6.16 11.23
CA LYS A 351 -7.14 6.74 11.25
C LYS A 351 -8.07 6.06 12.27
N PHE A 352 -7.56 5.87 13.49
CA PHE A 352 -8.19 5.06 14.53
C PHE A 352 -9.61 5.51 14.88
N MET A 353 -9.88 6.82 14.90
CA MET A 353 -11.22 7.33 15.25
C MET A 353 -12.31 6.95 14.23
N VAL A 354 -11.96 6.75 12.96
CA VAL A 354 -12.95 6.47 11.90
C VAL A 354 -13.03 4.98 11.53
N PHE A 355 -12.08 4.16 11.98
CA PHE A 355 -12.08 2.72 11.72
C PHE A 355 -13.35 1.98 12.16
N PRO A 356 -13.93 2.22 13.36
CA PRO A 356 -15.17 1.53 13.75
C PRO A 356 -16.32 1.82 12.79
N THR A 357 -16.45 3.07 12.34
CA THR A 357 -17.43 3.49 11.35
C THR A 357 -17.18 2.82 10.00
N ILE A 358 -15.92 2.85 9.52
CA ILE A 358 -15.51 2.28 8.23
C ILE A 358 -15.83 0.78 8.17
N GLY A 359 -15.37 0.01 9.16
CA GLY A 359 -15.58 -1.44 9.19
C GLY A 359 -17.04 -1.83 9.31
N LYS A 360 -17.78 -1.17 10.21
CA LYS A 360 -19.21 -1.41 10.40
C LYS A 360 -20.02 -1.11 9.14
N MET A 361 -19.83 0.06 8.52
CA MET A 361 -20.66 0.51 7.40
C MET A 361 -20.37 -0.24 6.10
N THR A 362 -19.16 -0.75 5.92
CA THR A 362 -18.79 -1.59 4.77
C THR A 362 -19.09 -3.08 4.99
N ASP A 363 -19.58 -3.48 6.17
CA ASP A 363 -19.61 -4.89 6.59
C ASP A 363 -18.25 -5.58 6.36
N MET A 364 -17.16 -4.86 6.68
CA MET A 364 -15.77 -5.26 6.39
C MET A 364 -15.41 -5.45 4.91
N ARG A 365 -16.30 -5.15 3.95
CA ARG A 365 -16.01 -5.22 2.51
C ARG A 365 -15.27 -3.96 2.04
N LEU A 366 -13.98 -3.92 2.34
CA LEU A 366 -13.15 -2.73 2.13
C LEU A 366 -11.71 -3.08 1.73
N HIS A 367 -11.02 -2.08 1.20
CA HIS A 367 -9.57 -2.07 1.06
C HIS A 367 -8.98 -0.95 1.91
N LEU A 368 -8.04 -1.24 2.81
CA LEU A 368 -7.39 -0.23 3.66
C LEU A 368 -5.92 -0.07 3.23
N LYS A 369 -5.52 1.11 2.75
CA LYS A 369 -4.11 1.34 2.35
C LYS A 369 -3.28 1.95 3.46
N THR A 370 -2.21 1.25 3.82
CA THR A 370 -1.14 1.76 4.70
C THR A 370 0.20 1.71 3.96
N ALA A 371 1.14 2.57 4.32
CA ALA A 371 2.51 2.50 3.82
C ALA A 371 3.50 3.13 4.79
N GLY A 372 3.44 4.46 4.94
CA GLY A 372 4.43 5.19 5.74
C GLY A 372 4.39 4.90 7.24
N THR A 373 3.32 4.31 7.79
CA THR A 373 3.34 3.87 9.19
C THR A 373 4.31 2.72 9.44
N SER A 374 4.53 1.82 8.46
CA SER A 374 5.56 0.78 8.56
C SER A 374 6.96 1.39 8.69
N TRP A 375 7.20 2.51 8.00
CA TRP A 375 8.41 3.32 8.14
C TRP A 375 8.50 3.99 9.52
N LEU A 376 7.41 4.57 10.03
CA LEU A 376 7.40 5.19 11.36
C LEU A 376 7.70 4.19 12.48
N GLU A 377 7.20 2.96 12.38
CA GLU A 377 7.55 1.91 13.35
C GLU A 377 9.03 1.49 13.25
N ALA A 378 9.67 1.61 12.07
CA ALA A 378 11.11 1.43 11.95
C ALA A 378 11.87 2.58 12.62
N VAL A 379 11.44 3.82 12.40
CA VAL A 379 12.01 5.00 13.07
C VAL A 379 11.87 4.89 14.59
N ARG A 380 10.73 4.38 15.09
CA ARG A 380 10.53 4.09 16.51
C ARG A 380 11.54 3.07 17.05
N VAL A 381 11.82 2.01 16.30
CA VAL A 381 12.86 1.05 16.68
C VAL A 381 14.22 1.73 16.80
N ILE A 382 14.57 2.61 15.86
CA ILE A 382 15.82 3.38 15.94
C ILE A 382 15.81 4.31 17.16
N ALA A 383 14.72 5.05 17.41
CA ALA A 383 14.61 5.91 18.59
C ALA A 383 14.82 5.15 19.91
N GLU A 384 14.36 3.91 19.99
CA GLU A 384 14.45 3.07 21.19
C GLU A 384 15.76 2.28 21.31
N LYS A 385 16.49 2.03 20.20
CA LYS A 385 17.66 1.13 20.18
C LYS A 385 18.97 1.81 19.79
N ASP A 386 18.90 2.90 19.03
CA ASP A 386 20.04 3.70 18.59
C ASP A 386 19.66 5.20 18.60
N PRO A 387 19.59 5.81 19.79
CA PRO A 387 19.17 7.20 19.96
C PRO A 387 20.11 8.18 19.24
N VAL A 388 21.39 7.83 19.10
CA VAL A 388 22.37 8.64 18.35
C VAL A 388 21.98 8.70 16.88
N LEU A 389 21.70 7.54 16.26
CA LEU A 389 21.24 7.50 14.87
C LEU A 389 19.88 8.21 14.70
N TYR A 390 18.95 8.05 15.65
CA TYR A 390 17.68 8.77 15.61
C TYR A 390 17.87 10.28 15.58
N ARG A 391 18.79 10.83 16.39
CA ARG A 391 19.11 12.26 16.38
C ARG A 391 19.61 12.74 15.03
N VAL A 392 20.51 11.98 14.40
CA VAL A 392 21.01 12.27 13.06
C VAL A 392 19.88 12.25 12.03
N MET A 393 19.00 11.24 12.08
CA MET A 393 17.83 11.13 11.20
C MET A 393 16.85 12.29 11.37
N HIS A 394 16.56 12.67 12.61
CA HIS A 394 15.63 13.75 12.91
C HIS A 394 16.18 15.11 12.49
N THR A 395 17.47 15.36 12.71
CA THR A 395 18.13 16.58 12.19
C THR A 395 18.13 16.61 10.67
N CYS A 396 18.39 15.48 10.01
CA CYS A 396 18.25 15.36 8.55
C CYS A 396 16.82 15.68 8.09
N ALA A 397 15.80 15.20 8.81
CA ALA A 397 14.40 15.51 8.53
C ALA A 397 14.11 17.02 8.60
N LEU A 398 14.54 17.68 9.69
CA LEU A 398 14.34 19.12 9.87
C LEU A 398 15.00 19.93 8.74
N ASN A 399 16.23 19.57 8.35
CA ASN A 399 16.97 20.26 7.29
C ASN A 399 16.31 20.17 5.90
N HIS A 400 15.45 19.17 5.67
CA HIS A 400 14.77 18.98 4.38
C HIS A 400 13.27 19.29 4.42
N LEU A 401 12.75 19.79 5.55
CA LEU A 401 11.32 20.02 5.73
C LEU A 401 10.71 20.95 4.67
N ASP A 402 11.38 22.08 4.39
CA ASP A 402 10.90 23.10 3.44
C ASP A 402 10.77 22.58 2.00
N GLU A 403 11.59 21.62 1.62
CA GLU A 403 11.51 20.97 0.31
C GLU A 403 10.36 19.97 0.28
N VAL A 404 10.31 19.09 1.29
CA VAL A 404 9.42 17.92 1.29
C VAL A 404 7.96 18.31 1.54
N ILE A 405 7.70 19.36 2.33
CA ILE A 405 6.33 19.81 2.63
C ILE A 405 5.56 20.21 1.35
N LYS A 406 6.25 20.56 0.27
CA LYS A 406 5.63 20.87 -1.03
C LYS A 406 5.04 19.63 -1.72
N LEU A 407 5.45 18.43 -1.33
CA LEU A 407 5.03 17.16 -1.93
C LEU A 407 3.88 16.51 -1.17
N TYR A 408 3.53 17.00 0.02
CA TYR A 408 2.53 16.40 0.90
C TYR A 408 1.63 17.46 1.52
N HIS A 409 0.33 17.19 1.55
CA HIS A 409 -0.61 18.02 2.29
C HIS A 409 -0.61 17.63 3.77
N ILE A 410 -0.04 18.50 4.62
CA ILE A 410 -0.04 18.38 6.08
C ILE A 410 -0.33 19.74 6.74
N THR A 411 -0.88 19.75 7.96
CA THR A 411 -1.23 20.99 8.69
C THR A 411 -0.61 21.09 10.09
N SER A 412 0.19 20.11 10.53
CA SER A 412 0.88 20.20 11.82
C SER A 412 1.82 21.40 11.90
N ASP A 413 1.81 22.04 13.08
CA ASP A 413 2.70 23.14 13.41
C ASP A 413 4.06 22.60 13.87
N MET A 414 5.02 22.59 12.95
CA MET A 414 6.36 22.03 13.18
C MET A 414 7.15 22.79 14.26
N SER A 415 6.75 24.01 14.63
CA SER A 415 7.40 24.77 15.71
C SER A 415 7.18 24.16 17.10
N LYS A 416 6.20 23.26 17.25
CA LYS A 416 5.94 22.52 18.50
C LYS A 416 6.89 21.35 18.72
N ILE A 417 7.68 20.96 17.71
CA ILE A 417 8.68 19.93 17.88
C ILE A 417 9.78 20.48 18.80
N PRO A 418 10.03 19.87 19.97
CA PRO A 418 11.09 20.33 20.86
C PRO A 418 12.46 20.23 20.17
N ALA A 419 13.36 21.15 20.49
CA ALA A 419 14.74 21.09 20.02
C ALA A 419 15.36 19.74 20.42
N ILE A 420 15.79 18.95 19.44
CA ILE A 420 16.18 17.57 19.73
C ILE A 420 17.33 17.48 20.73
N ASP A 421 18.28 18.42 20.65
CA ASP A 421 19.45 18.49 21.53
C ASP A 421 19.10 18.79 23.00
N SER A 422 17.87 19.21 23.31
CA SER A 422 17.42 19.43 24.69
C SER A 422 16.74 18.22 25.32
N LEU A 423 16.44 17.17 24.55
CA LEU A 423 15.81 15.95 25.05
C LEU A 423 16.84 14.94 25.55
N TYR A 424 16.48 14.14 26.56
CA TYR A 424 17.23 12.93 26.91
C TYR A 424 16.94 11.81 25.90
N ASP A 425 17.88 10.88 25.75
CA ASP A 425 17.73 9.76 24.80
C ASP A 425 16.49 8.91 25.08
N GLU A 426 16.14 8.72 26.36
CA GLU A 426 14.94 8.00 26.80
C GLU A 426 13.61 8.69 26.45
N ASP A 427 13.66 9.99 26.13
CA ASP A 427 12.49 10.77 25.72
C ASP A 427 12.27 10.77 24.20
N LEU A 428 13.28 10.41 23.40
CA LEU A 428 13.17 10.41 21.94
C LEU A 428 12.02 9.56 21.40
N PRO A 429 11.72 8.35 21.93
CA PRO A 429 10.58 7.56 21.48
C PRO A 429 9.23 8.26 21.65
N LYS A 430 9.09 9.19 22.60
CA LYS A 430 7.83 9.94 22.82
C LYS A 430 7.49 10.84 21.64
N LEU A 431 8.47 11.25 20.84
CA LEU A 431 8.23 11.98 19.59
C LEU A 431 7.41 11.16 18.58
N MET A 432 7.47 9.82 18.65
CA MET A 432 6.70 8.94 17.75
C MET A 432 5.21 8.83 18.15
N GLU A 433 4.81 9.47 19.25
CA GLU A 433 3.42 9.68 19.67
C GLU A 433 2.91 11.10 19.36
N MET A 434 3.79 12.01 18.96
CA MET A 434 3.45 13.40 18.68
C MET A 434 3.13 13.58 17.19
N ASN A 435 1.97 14.14 16.88
CA ASN A 435 1.50 14.31 15.50
C ASN A 435 2.54 15.03 14.63
N GLU A 436 3.09 16.13 15.12
CA GLU A 436 4.05 16.98 14.42
C GLU A 436 5.33 16.20 14.05
N ALA A 437 5.95 15.52 15.02
CA ALA A 437 7.18 14.77 14.78
C ALA A 437 6.93 13.52 13.92
N ARG A 438 5.79 12.85 14.08
CA ARG A 438 5.37 11.77 13.19
C ARG A 438 5.22 12.26 11.75
N GLN A 439 4.57 13.41 11.52
CA GLN A 439 4.41 13.97 10.18
C GLN A 439 5.76 14.35 9.57
N LEU A 440 6.62 15.04 10.31
CA LEU A 440 7.98 15.38 9.89
C LEU A 440 8.72 14.14 9.36
N LEU A 441 8.80 13.08 10.17
CA LEU A 441 9.51 11.85 9.81
C LEU A 441 8.80 11.03 8.75
N HIS A 442 7.46 11.07 8.71
CA HIS A 442 6.68 10.34 7.72
C HIS A 442 6.94 10.86 6.30
N ILE A 443 7.07 12.17 6.12
CA ILE A 443 7.26 12.77 4.79
C ILE A 443 8.74 12.78 4.37
N THR A 444 9.67 12.87 5.32
CA THR A 444 11.13 12.99 5.06
C THR A 444 11.89 11.66 4.92
N TYR A 445 11.18 10.52 4.83
CA TYR A 445 11.79 9.21 4.54
C TYR A 445 12.72 9.21 3.32
N GLY A 446 12.38 9.98 2.27
CA GLY A 446 13.15 10.05 1.04
C GLY A 446 14.55 10.61 1.25
N PRO A 447 14.68 11.85 1.74
CA PRO A 447 15.98 12.43 2.14
C PRO A 447 16.78 11.51 3.08
N ILE A 448 16.15 11.00 4.14
CA ILE A 448 16.82 10.14 5.12
C ILE A 448 17.36 8.85 4.48
N LEU A 449 16.58 8.19 3.63
CA LEU A 449 16.97 6.93 2.98
C LEU A 449 17.94 7.12 1.80
N ARG A 450 18.11 8.35 1.30
CA ARG A 450 19.07 8.68 0.24
C ARG A 450 20.38 9.26 0.78
N ASP A 451 20.42 9.65 2.05
CA ASP A 451 21.64 10.10 2.70
C ASP A 451 22.63 8.92 2.82
N PRO A 452 23.84 9.02 2.21
CA PRO A 452 24.81 7.94 2.17
C PRO A 452 25.47 7.66 3.53
N ALA A 453 25.43 8.60 4.47
CA ALA A 453 25.92 8.42 5.83
C ALA A 453 24.87 7.75 6.73
N ILE A 454 23.59 8.09 6.54
CA ILE A 454 22.50 7.56 7.38
C ILE A 454 22.05 6.17 6.90
N ARG A 455 21.89 5.99 5.58
CA ARG A 455 21.26 4.78 5.03
C ARG A 455 21.94 3.48 5.48
N PRO A 456 23.27 3.30 5.41
CA PRO A 456 23.91 2.05 5.82
C PRO A 456 23.70 1.76 7.31
N LEU A 457 23.80 2.79 8.16
CA LEU A 457 23.60 2.67 9.61
C LEU A 457 22.15 2.28 9.94
N PHE A 458 21.18 2.90 9.26
CA PHE A 458 19.76 2.59 9.42
C PHE A 458 19.45 1.12 9.11
N PHE A 459 19.92 0.60 7.97
CA PHE A 459 19.66 -0.79 7.59
C PHE A 459 20.42 -1.78 8.48
N ALA A 460 21.64 -1.45 8.92
CA ALA A 460 22.39 -2.27 9.87
C ALA A 460 21.68 -2.36 11.23
N ALA A 461 21.20 -1.23 11.76
CA ALA A 461 20.45 -1.19 13.02
C ALA A 461 19.14 -2.00 12.94
N LEU A 462 18.38 -1.87 11.85
CA LEU A 462 17.18 -2.69 11.66
C LEU A 462 17.49 -4.18 11.48
N HIS A 463 18.59 -4.56 10.83
CA HIS A 463 19.00 -5.96 10.72
C HIS A 463 19.36 -6.54 12.10
N ALA A 464 20.06 -5.76 12.95
CA ALA A 464 20.36 -6.14 14.33
C ALA A 464 19.10 -6.28 15.19
N HIS A 465 18.09 -5.43 14.97
CA HIS A 465 16.86 -5.37 15.76
C HIS A 465 15.62 -5.92 15.03
N GLU A 466 15.79 -6.82 14.05
CA GLU A 466 14.70 -7.23 13.14
C GLU A 466 13.47 -7.77 13.87
N LYS A 467 13.67 -8.57 14.93
CA LYS A 467 12.58 -9.22 15.65
C LYS A 467 11.73 -8.18 16.37
N TYR A 468 12.41 -7.18 16.93
CA TYR A 468 11.76 -6.08 17.61
C TYR A 468 10.97 -5.20 16.63
N TYR A 469 11.50 -4.98 15.43
CA TYR A 469 10.74 -4.31 14.36
C TYR A 469 9.48 -5.10 13.97
N TYR A 470 9.57 -6.42 13.84
CA TYR A 470 8.41 -7.27 13.55
C TYR A 470 7.36 -7.24 14.66
N GLU A 471 7.78 -7.19 15.93
CA GLU A 471 6.89 -7.04 17.07
C GLU A 471 6.15 -5.69 17.08
N LYS A 472 6.86 -4.59 16.81
CA LYS A 472 6.26 -3.25 16.69
C LYS A 472 5.26 -3.17 15.55
N LEU A 473 5.62 -3.68 14.37
CA LEU A 473 4.71 -3.80 13.23
C LEU A 473 3.49 -4.64 13.58
N LYS A 474 3.68 -5.82 14.20
CA LYS A 474 2.57 -6.71 14.58
C LYS A 474 1.60 -5.96 15.49
N TYR A 475 2.09 -5.39 16.58
CA TYR A 475 1.28 -4.64 17.53
C TYR A 475 0.53 -3.48 16.86
N HIS A 476 1.22 -2.70 16.03
CA HIS A 476 0.66 -1.54 15.36
C HIS A 476 -0.43 -1.93 14.35
N PHE A 477 -0.23 -2.98 13.56
CA PHE A 477 -1.22 -3.48 12.59
C PHE A 477 -2.37 -4.23 13.28
N GLU A 478 -2.15 -4.93 14.40
CA GLU A 478 -3.22 -5.51 15.21
C GLU A 478 -4.16 -4.42 15.77
N LYS A 479 -3.63 -3.26 16.16
CA LYS A 479 -4.44 -2.10 16.54
C LYS A 479 -5.31 -1.61 15.37
N HIS A 480 -4.78 -1.53 14.16
CA HIS A 480 -5.55 -1.17 12.97
C HIS A 480 -6.69 -2.17 12.72
N LEU A 481 -6.36 -3.46 12.64
CA LEU A 481 -7.31 -4.52 12.31
C LEU A 481 -8.40 -4.65 13.39
N SER A 482 -8.03 -4.57 14.67
CA SER A 482 -8.99 -4.65 15.77
C SER A 482 -9.95 -3.45 15.82
N LEU A 483 -9.46 -2.23 15.67
CA LEU A 483 -10.33 -1.03 15.68
C LEU A 483 -11.19 -0.92 14.42
N LEU A 484 -10.74 -1.50 13.30
CA LEU A 484 -11.56 -1.69 12.12
C LEU A 484 -12.70 -2.69 12.35
N GLY A 485 -12.61 -3.54 13.36
CA GLY A 485 -13.60 -4.59 13.62
C GLY A 485 -13.35 -5.86 12.80
N ALA A 486 -12.12 -6.10 12.34
CA ALA A 486 -11.77 -7.35 11.68
C ALA A 486 -11.95 -8.54 12.63
N ILE A 487 -12.54 -9.61 12.11
CA ILE A 487 -12.82 -10.83 12.85
C ILE A 487 -11.50 -11.61 13.03
N LYS A 488 -11.21 -12.06 14.26
CA LYS A 488 -10.08 -12.96 14.53
C LYS A 488 -10.39 -14.37 14.05
N LYS A 489 -9.39 -15.05 13.48
CA LYS A 489 -9.48 -16.43 12.98
C LYS A 489 -9.48 -17.47 14.08
#